data_AF-A0A662I340-F1
#
_entry.id   AF-A0A662I340-F1
#
_cell.length_a   1.000
_cell.length_b   1.000
_cell.length_c   1.000
_cell.angle_alpha   90.00
_cell.angle_beta   90.00
_cell.angle_gamma   90.00
#
_symmetry.space_group_name_H-M   'P 1'
#
loop_
_entity.id
_entity.type
_entity.pdbx_description
1 polymer ?
#
loop_
_entity_poly.entity_id
_entity_poly.type
_entity_poly.pdbx_seq_one_letter_code
_entity_poly.pdbx_strand_id
1 'polypeptide(L)'
;MDEEYLNYYRWLYSIYSRKFSNPEKVLSAHIMEFVEKGYSLEEALKELYKRAYVSIYLPSLSISELLELSWNRLKRNPVLSIPVLFSEAAPALSTLAVLLIILALLTYFRQIGVFSEIINGIMRGEYEVFLKPEVLNAILVALVPVGLAVIVFYTLGQSTCASFIYSLAEDSLKRGYCKLEEIWSKAVKNLPRVFIAILMKNLVVYVIPISCFLAFIFLGLKYLDMLALILSTLMFLFAIILYIIAAEVALIYVEPSIVIGSRDAIEAFKESILLVRQNISKALGYFLLQVLVGIIIGSISGALSNFHILFSEAATLILLLIVRPIFAVCLAGIYMSLTGRVFNATRLTEPKLLLVAGKLMGRGLKELVELMKKPRWIVAASAIFLLGAVGGFGLAQIGLKEILSQSVGLGKGKIFKEYFALSIFTDIFFHNWRIAAFTTVSGIFTYAAPFSIALFNGMIIGAIAAVMPLLDLAIGIMPHGIIEIPGFLLATAAGLRLAYKMYTGENRAEEVKKAAYVALGLIPIFATAAFIEAFVTPLIIDIYLKSFCL
;
A
#
# COMPACT_ATOMS: atom_id res chain seq x y z
N MET A 1 -20.26 20.35 -48.90
CA MET A 1 -19.74 19.40 -47.89
C MET A 1 -20.38 19.77 -46.59
N ASP A 2 -21.22 18.90 -46.07
CA ASP A 2 -21.90 19.06 -44.78
C ASP A 2 -20.88 19.22 -43.64
N GLU A 3 -21.19 20.09 -42.68
CA GLU A 3 -20.29 20.48 -41.57
C GLU A 3 -19.87 19.26 -40.71
N GLU A 4 -20.73 18.24 -40.67
CA GLU A 4 -20.49 16.96 -40.00
C GLU A 4 -19.36 16.14 -40.65
N TYR A 5 -19.25 16.13 -41.99
CA TYR A 5 -18.20 15.38 -42.70
C TYR A 5 -16.82 15.97 -42.49
N LEU A 6 -16.74 17.29 -42.47
CA LEU A 6 -15.51 18.00 -42.18
C LEU A 6 -15.02 17.67 -40.76
N ASN A 7 -15.93 17.46 -39.82
CA ASN A 7 -15.61 17.02 -38.46
C ASN A 7 -15.08 15.57 -38.43
N TYR A 8 -15.70 14.62 -39.14
CA TYR A 8 -15.18 13.25 -39.25
C TYR A 8 -13.79 13.19 -39.87
N TYR A 9 -13.57 13.92 -40.97
CA TYR A 9 -12.27 13.98 -41.64
C TYR A 9 -11.20 14.63 -40.76
N ARG A 10 -11.48 15.79 -40.15
CA ARG A 10 -10.54 16.46 -39.23
C ARG A 10 -10.18 15.56 -38.06
N TRP A 11 -11.16 14.85 -37.49
CA TRP A 11 -10.91 13.91 -36.41
C TRP A 11 -10.00 12.76 -36.86
N LEU A 12 -10.34 12.08 -37.95
CA LEU A 12 -9.53 11.00 -38.52
C LEU A 12 -8.11 11.48 -38.87
N TYR A 13 -7.97 12.64 -39.48
CA TYR A 13 -6.69 13.26 -39.79
C TYR A 13 -5.85 13.54 -38.52
N SER A 14 -6.48 14.03 -37.46
CA SER A 14 -5.82 14.26 -36.15
C SER A 14 -5.30 12.98 -35.49
N ILE A 15 -5.93 11.83 -35.80
CA ILE A 15 -5.52 10.51 -35.31
C ILE A 15 -4.39 9.97 -36.18
N TYR A 16 -4.53 10.05 -37.49
CA TYR A 16 -3.55 9.53 -38.44
C TYR A 16 -2.22 10.29 -38.36
N SER A 17 -2.27 11.61 -38.14
CA SER A 17 -1.07 12.46 -37.92
C SER A 17 -0.25 12.08 -36.69
N ARG A 18 -0.83 11.35 -35.73
CA ARG A 18 -0.10 10.83 -34.57
C ARG A 18 0.61 9.49 -34.86
N LYS A 19 0.17 8.75 -35.88
CA LYS A 19 0.67 7.41 -36.21
C LYS A 19 1.53 7.36 -37.46
N PHE A 20 1.31 8.25 -38.43
CA PHE A 20 1.91 8.17 -39.75
C PHE A 20 2.63 9.48 -40.10
N SER A 21 3.81 9.36 -40.71
CA SER A 21 4.62 10.49 -41.18
C SER A 21 4.00 11.25 -42.35
N ASN A 22 3.13 10.60 -43.14
CA ASN A 22 2.31 11.25 -44.17
C ASN A 22 0.83 10.88 -44.00
N PRO A 23 0.13 11.54 -43.05
CA PRO A 23 -1.20 11.11 -42.61
C PRO A 23 -2.27 11.28 -43.67
N GLU A 24 -2.12 12.26 -44.56
CA GLU A 24 -3.07 12.54 -45.64
C GLU A 24 -3.09 11.40 -46.66
N LYS A 25 -1.91 10.93 -47.08
CA LYS A 25 -1.79 9.83 -48.03
C LYS A 25 -2.39 8.53 -47.49
N VAL A 26 -2.09 8.21 -46.22
CA VAL A 26 -2.59 6.97 -45.58
C VAL A 26 -4.09 7.05 -45.31
N LEU A 27 -4.59 8.21 -44.86
CA LEU A 27 -6.02 8.41 -44.64
C LEU A 27 -6.80 8.30 -45.96
N SER A 28 -6.32 8.94 -47.03
CA SER A 28 -6.95 8.85 -48.35
C SER A 28 -6.94 7.42 -48.91
N ALA A 29 -5.87 6.65 -48.70
CA ALA A 29 -5.81 5.25 -49.11
C ALA A 29 -6.87 4.39 -48.41
N HIS A 30 -7.04 4.55 -47.09
CA HIS A 30 -8.07 3.81 -46.36
C HIS A 30 -9.50 4.26 -46.70
N ILE A 31 -9.72 5.54 -47.01
CA ILE A 31 -11.03 6.00 -47.51
C ILE A 31 -11.33 5.35 -48.87
N MET A 32 -10.34 5.32 -49.78
CA MET A 32 -10.51 4.69 -51.10
C MET A 32 -10.81 3.20 -51.02
N GLU A 33 -10.27 2.47 -50.04
CA GLU A 33 -10.57 1.04 -49.85
C GLU A 33 -12.06 0.77 -49.57
N PHE A 34 -12.78 1.71 -48.96
CA PHE A 34 -14.24 1.62 -48.79
C PHE A 34 -14.99 2.04 -50.06
N VAL A 35 -14.49 3.05 -50.77
CA VAL A 35 -15.08 3.48 -52.04
C VAL A 35 -15.00 2.33 -53.07
N GLU A 36 -13.89 1.60 -53.13
CA GLU A 36 -13.72 0.41 -53.96
C GLU A 36 -14.67 -0.74 -53.58
N LYS A 37 -15.16 -0.77 -52.33
CA LYS A 37 -16.16 -1.73 -51.85
C LYS A 37 -17.60 -1.28 -52.10
N GLY A 38 -17.80 -0.20 -52.86
CA GLY A 38 -19.11 0.30 -53.28
C GLY A 38 -19.76 1.32 -52.34
N TYR A 39 -19.04 1.82 -51.34
CA TYR A 39 -19.53 2.88 -50.46
C TYR A 39 -19.36 4.26 -51.12
N SER A 40 -20.31 5.18 -50.90
CA SER A 40 -20.08 6.59 -51.22
C SER A 40 -18.95 7.18 -50.35
N LEU A 41 -18.34 8.29 -50.78
CA LEU A 41 -17.27 8.95 -50.01
C LEU A 41 -17.71 9.30 -48.57
N GLU A 42 -18.98 9.68 -48.40
CA GLU A 42 -19.58 10.03 -47.12
C GLU A 42 -19.76 8.80 -46.22
N GLU A 43 -20.28 7.70 -46.78
CA GLU A 43 -20.42 6.43 -46.05
C GLU A 43 -19.06 5.82 -45.71
N ALA A 44 -18.08 5.93 -46.62
CA ALA A 44 -16.69 5.53 -46.39
C ALA A 44 -16.06 6.29 -45.22
N LEU A 45 -16.23 7.62 -45.18
CA LEU A 45 -15.76 8.47 -44.08
C LEU A 45 -16.43 8.11 -42.75
N LYS A 46 -17.75 7.87 -42.76
CA LYS A 46 -18.52 7.52 -41.57
C LYS A 46 -18.18 6.12 -41.06
N GLU A 47 -17.99 5.15 -41.94
CA GLU A 47 -17.62 3.79 -41.60
C GLU A 47 -16.15 3.71 -41.13
N LEU A 48 -15.25 4.43 -41.78
CA LEU A 48 -13.86 4.56 -41.33
C LEU A 48 -13.78 5.28 -39.98
N TYR A 49 -14.57 6.34 -39.77
CA TYR A 49 -14.71 7.00 -38.47
C TYR A 49 -15.23 6.03 -37.43
N LYS A 50 -16.29 5.26 -37.72
CA LYS A 50 -16.86 4.27 -36.80
C LYS A 50 -15.84 3.19 -36.44
N ARG A 51 -15.10 2.64 -37.41
CA ARG A 51 -14.05 1.64 -37.17
C ARG A 51 -12.86 2.21 -36.41
N ALA A 52 -12.42 3.42 -36.75
CA ALA A 52 -11.38 4.13 -36.02
C ALA A 52 -11.84 4.46 -34.59
N TYR A 53 -13.09 4.84 -34.40
CA TYR A 53 -13.69 5.12 -33.10
C TYR A 53 -13.78 3.84 -32.27
N VAL A 54 -14.28 2.74 -32.81
CA VAL A 54 -14.32 1.43 -32.12
C VAL A 54 -12.90 0.96 -31.78
N SER A 55 -11.94 1.05 -32.70
CA SER A 55 -10.56 0.62 -32.43
C SER A 55 -9.79 1.52 -31.45
N ILE A 56 -10.19 2.78 -31.27
CA ILE A 56 -9.49 3.74 -30.40
C ILE A 56 -10.17 3.89 -29.04
N TYR A 57 -11.49 3.75 -29.02
CA TYR A 57 -12.34 3.99 -27.85
C TYR A 57 -12.99 2.72 -27.30
N LEU A 58 -13.11 1.63 -28.07
CA LEU A 58 -13.61 0.33 -27.62
C LEU A 58 -12.65 -0.83 -27.99
N PRO A 59 -11.33 -0.71 -27.76
CA PRO A 59 -10.42 -1.74 -28.23
C PRO A 59 -10.49 -3.02 -27.40
N SER A 60 -10.39 -4.16 -28.08
CA SER A 60 -10.15 -5.47 -27.49
C SER A 60 -8.64 -5.68 -27.29
N LEU A 61 -8.02 -4.93 -26.38
CA LEU A 61 -6.59 -5.05 -26.10
C LEU A 61 -6.26 -6.34 -25.36
N SER A 62 -5.08 -6.87 -25.65
CA SER A 62 -4.44 -7.92 -24.85
C SER A 62 -3.96 -7.36 -23.50
N ILE A 63 -3.66 -8.26 -22.55
CA ILE A 63 -3.17 -7.86 -21.23
C ILE A 63 -1.81 -7.15 -21.34
N SER A 64 -0.92 -7.59 -22.22
CA SER A 64 0.37 -6.95 -22.46
C SER A 64 0.22 -5.52 -22.99
N GLU A 65 -0.63 -5.31 -24.00
CA GLU A 65 -0.91 -3.96 -24.53
C GLU A 65 -1.52 -3.04 -23.45
N LEU A 66 -2.40 -3.58 -22.60
CA LEU A 66 -2.97 -2.83 -21.48
C LEU A 66 -1.93 -2.48 -20.42
N LEU A 67 -0.94 -3.32 -20.18
CA LEU A 67 0.16 -3.01 -19.25
C LEU A 67 1.08 -1.93 -19.81
N GLU A 68 1.41 -1.99 -21.10
CA GLU A 68 2.17 -0.94 -21.76
C GLU A 68 1.44 0.41 -21.70
N LEU A 69 0.12 0.38 -21.95
CA LEU A 69 -0.74 1.56 -21.81
C LEU A 69 -0.76 2.04 -20.36
N SER A 70 -0.90 1.14 -19.39
CA SER A 70 -0.92 1.46 -17.95
C SER A 70 0.40 2.09 -17.48
N TRP A 71 1.54 1.57 -17.95
CA TRP A 71 2.85 2.16 -17.72
C TRP A 71 2.97 3.57 -18.32
N ASN A 72 2.46 3.76 -19.55
CA ASN A 72 2.40 5.08 -20.18
C ASN A 72 1.54 6.06 -19.35
N ARG A 73 0.39 5.61 -18.83
CA ARG A 73 -0.49 6.43 -17.97
C ARG A 73 0.16 6.79 -16.63
N LEU A 74 0.86 5.86 -15.99
CA LEU A 74 1.59 6.13 -14.74
C LEU A 74 2.69 7.18 -14.92
N LYS A 75 3.56 7.02 -15.94
CA LYS A 75 4.65 7.98 -16.21
C LYS A 75 4.14 9.40 -16.45
N ARG A 76 2.99 9.52 -17.10
CA ARG A 76 2.35 10.81 -17.37
C ARG A 76 1.61 11.38 -16.16
N ASN A 77 1.11 10.51 -15.28
CA ASN A 77 0.29 10.87 -14.12
C ASN A 77 0.80 10.20 -12.82
N PRO A 78 1.92 10.68 -12.23
CA PRO A 78 2.44 10.14 -10.96
C PRO A 78 1.45 10.20 -9.80
N VAL A 79 0.39 11.01 -9.92
CA VAL A 79 -0.71 11.10 -8.95
C VAL A 79 -1.42 9.75 -8.74
N LEU A 80 -1.34 8.82 -9.70
CA LEU A 80 -1.87 7.45 -9.60
C LEU A 80 -1.25 6.64 -8.45
N SER A 81 -0.06 7.01 -7.96
CA SER A 81 0.58 6.34 -6.83
C SER A 81 0.11 6.86 -5.46
N ILE A 82 -0.50 8.05 -5.38
CA ILE A 82 -0.95 8.64 -4.11
C ILE A 82 -2.00 7.75 -3.41
N PRO A 83 -3.06 7.26 -4.08
CA PRO A 83 -4.08 6.45 -3.43
C PRO A 83 -3.56 5.20 -2.74
N VAL A 84 -2.46 4.64 -3.24
CA VAL A 84 -1.87 3.43 -2.67
C VAL A 84 -1.34 3.68 -1.26
N LEU A 85 -0.86 4.90 -0.97
CA LEU A 85 -0.42 5.26 0.38
C LEU A 85 -1.58 5.21 1.40
N PHE A 86 -2.83 5.38 0.97
CA PHE A 86 -4.00 5.30 1.85
C PHE A 86 -4.23 3.89 2.38
N SER A 87 -3.87 2.84 1.60
CA SER A 87 -4.05 1.46 2.05
C SER A 87 -3.12 1.07 3.18
N GLU A 88 -1.94 1.70 3.27
CA GLU A 88 -1.00 1.48 4.36
C GLU A 88 -1.30 2.34 5.59
N ALA A 89 -1.89 3.52 5.35
CA ALA A 89 -2.19 4.45 6.43
C ALA A 89 -3.38 4.04 7.29
N ALA A 90 -4.43 3.42 6.73
CA ALA A 90 -5.62 3.04 7.52
C ALA A 90 -5.35 1.91 8.53
N PRO A 91 -4.61 0.83 8.20
CA PRO A 91 -4.25 -0.22 9.16
C PRO A 91 -3.58 0.30 10.43
N ALA A 92 -2.90 1.44 10.39
CA ALA A 92 -2.32 2.04 11.61
C ALA A 92 -3.37 2.43 12.67
N LEU A 93 -4.64 2.59 12.30
CA LEU A 93 -5.74 2.75 13.26
C LEU A 93 -5.98 1.47 14.08
N SER A 94 -5.69 0.29 13.52
CA SER A 94 -5.78 -0.98 14.24
C SER A 94 -4.70 -1.09 15.33
N THR A 95 -3.57 -0.40 15.18
CA THR A 95 -2.47 -0.43 16.17
C THR A 95 -2.90 0.00 17.56
N LEU A 96 -3.77 1.02 17.69
CA LEU A 96 -4.31 1.42 19.00
C LEU A 96 -5.21 0.33 19.60
N ALA A 97 -6.08 -0.27 18.79
CA ALA A 97 -6.96 -1.34 19.26
C ALA A 97 -6.14 -2.54 19.74
N VAL A 98 -5.16 -2.96 18.93
CA VAL A 98 -4.23 -4.05 19.26
C VAL A 98 -3.47 -3.74 20.55
N LEU A 99 -2.92 -2.52 20.66
CA LEU A 99 -2.19 -2.10 21.86
C LEU A 99 -3.08 -2.15 23.11
N LEU A 100 -4.28 -1.56 23.06
CA LEU A 100 -5.20 -1.56 24.19
C LEU A 100 -5.58 -2.98 24.62
N ILE A 101 -5.77 -3.88 23.66
CA ILE A 101 -6.09 -5.28 23.93
C ILE A 101 -4.88 -6.02 24.53
N ILE A 102 -3.67 -5.79 24.03
CA ILE A 102 -2.44 -6.32 24.63
C ILE A 102 -2.30 -5.83 26.07
N LEU A 103 -2.52 -4.55 26.34
CA LEU A 103 -2.46 -3.99 27.69
C LEU A 103 -3.52 -4.60 28.62
N ALA A 104 -4.74 -4.83 28.11
CA ALA A 104 -5.79 -5.51 28.86
C ALA A 104 -5.41 -6.95 29.19
N LEU A 105 -4.85 -7.69 28.23
CA LEU A 105 -4.35 -9.06 28.43
C LEU A 105 -3.23 -9.11 29.48
N LEU A 106 -2.23 -8.22 29.37
CA LEU A 106 -1.13 -8.15 30.33
C LEU A 106 -1.65 -7.86 31.74
N THR A 107 -2.62 -6.94 31.87
CA THR A 107 -3.25 -6.62 33.14
C THR A 107 -4.02 -7.81 33.70
N TYR A 108 -4.78 -8.51 32.86
CA TYR A 108 -5.52 -9.71 33.23
C TYR A 108 -4.59 -10.83 33.72
N PHE A 109 -3.52 -11.14 32.97
CA PHE A 109 -2.54 -12.16 33.37
C PHE A 109 -1.83 -11.82 34.68
N ARG A 110 -1.66 -10.53 34.98
CA ARG A 110 -1.13 -10.09 36.26
C ARG A 110 -2.12 -10.32 37.40
N GLN A 111 -3.40 -10.04 37.16
CA GLN A 111 -4.46 -10.23 38.16
C GLN A 111 -4.64 -11.71 38.53
N ILE A 112 -4.55 -12.62 37.56
CA ILE A 112 -4.65 -14.08 37.82
C ILE A 112 -3.32 -14.72 38.24
N GLY A 113 -2.25 -13.93 38.41
CA GLY A 113 -0.95 -14.41 38.92
C GLY A 113 -0.10 -15.24 37.96
N VAL A 114 -0.50 -15.38 36.68
CA VAL A 114 0.25 -16.19 35.68
C VAL A 114 1.27 -15.38 34.89
N PHE A 115 1.31 -14.05 35.05
CA PHE A 115 2.18 -13.18 34.25
C PHE A 115 3.65 -13.57 34.33
N SER A 116 4.20 -13.77 35.52
CA SER A 116 5.61 -14.18 35.69
C SER A 116 5.90 -15.56 35.10
N GLU A 117 4.93 -16.47 35.14
CA GLU A 117 5.06 -17.80 34.53
C GLU A 117 5.10 -17.71 33.01
N ILE A 118 4.27 -16.83 32.42
CA ILE A 118 4.29 -16.55 30.98
C ILE A 118 5.65 -15.97 30.56
N ILE A 119 6.16 -14.96 31.28
CA ILE A 119 7.45 -14.35 30.96
C ILE A 119 8.58 -15.39 31.08
N ASN A 120 8.64 -16.14 32.17
CA ASN A 120 9.66 -17.17 32.37
C ASN A 120 9.58 -18.28 31.32
N GLY A 121 8.37 -18.70 30.95
CA GLY A 121 8.15 -19.69 29.90
C GLY A 121 8.69 -19.22 28.55
N ILE A 122 8.35 -17.98 28.13
CA ILE A 122 8.89 -17.37 26.91
C ILE A 122 10.43 -17.35 26.93
N MET A 123 11.02 -16.94 28.05
CA MET A 123 12.47 -16.83 28.20
C MET A 123 13.19 -18.19 28.14
N ARG A 124 12.52 -19.28 28.54
CA ARG A 124 13.03 -20.65 28.49
C ARG A 124 12.67 -21.40 27.20
N GLY A 125 11.79 -20.84 26.36
CA GLY A 125 11.22 -21.54 25.20
C GLY A 125 10.17 -22.60 25.59
N GLU A 126 9.60 -22.51 26.78
CA GLU A 126 8.56 -23.38 27.32
C GLU A 126 7.18 -22.72 27.13
N TYR A 127 6.39 -23.26 26.20
CA TYR A 127 5.11 -22.65 25.80
C TYR A 127 3.86 -23.31 26.42
N GLU A 128 4.04 -24.28 27.32
CA GLU A 128 2.92 -25.01 27.95
C GLU A 128 1.98 -24.10 28.74
N VAL A 129 2.50 -23.01 29.31
CA VAL A 129 1.70 -22.00 30.02
C VAL A 129 0.59 -21.38 29.16
N PHE A 130 0.79 -21.30 27.84
CA PHE A 130 -0.23 -20.80 26.90
C PHE A 130 -1.38 -21.79 26.66
N LEU A 131 -1.20 -23.07 27.01
CA LEU A 131 -2.23 -24.10 26.91
C LEU A 131 -3.15 -24.15 28.12
N LYS A 132 -2.80 -23.46 29.23
CA LYS A 132 -3.67 -23.35 30.39
C LYS A 132 -5.01 -22.73 29.98
N PRO A 133 -6.16 -23.30 30.36
CA PRO A 133 -7.48 -22.82 29.93
C PRO A 133 -7.71 -21.33 30.19
N GLU A 134 -7.24 -20.80 31.32
CA GLU A 134 -7.41 -19.40 31.72
C GLU A 134 -6.61 -18.44 30.83
N VAL A 135 -5.45 -18.88 30.33
CA VAL A 135 -4.58 -18.11 29.43
C VAL A 135 -5.09 -18.23 28.00
N LEU A 136 -5.33 -19.45 27.53
CA LEU A 136 -5.79 -19.74 26.18
C LEU A 136 -7.13 -19.06 25.89
N ASN A 137 -8.11 -19.17 26.78
CA ASN A 137 -9.42 -18.55 26.59
C ASN A 137 -9.32 -17.02 26.55
N ALA A 138 -8.49 -16.41 27.40
CA ALA A 138 -8.30 -14.96 27.38
C ALA A 138 -7.69 -14.49 26.06
N ILE A 139 -6.69 -15.20 25.54
CA ILE A 139 -6.09 -14.92 24.22
C ILE A 139 -7.14 -15.07 23.12
N LEU A 140 -7.89 -16.18 23.10
CA LEU A 140 -8.93 -16.41 22.09
C LEU A 140 -10.01 -15.32 22.10
N VAL A 141 -10.46 -14.90 23.29
CA VAL A 141 -11.42 -13.80 23.44
C VAL A 141 -10.83 -12.49 22.94
N ALA A 142 -9.54 -12.21 23.19
CA ALA A 142 -8.86 -11.01 22.72
C ALA A 142 -8.61 -10.99 21.21
N LEU A 143 -8.46 -12.15 20.57
CA LEU A 143 -8.27 -12.24 19.11
C LEU A 143 -9.50 -11.75 18.32
N VAL A 144 -10.71 -11.88 18.88
CA VAL A 144 -11.94 -11.44 18.20
C VAL A 144 -11.98 -9.92 17.98
N PRO A 145 -11.86 -9.05 19.01
CA PRO A 145 -11.83 -7.60 18.80
C PRO A 145 -10.57 -7.13 18.05
N VAL A 146 -9.42 -7.82 18.20
CA VAL A 146 -8.23 -7.54 17.36
C VAL A 146 -8.54 -7.82 15.88
N GLY A 147 -9.06 -9.00 15.58
CA GLY A 147 -9.40 -9.40 14.22
C GLY A 147 -10.45 -8.47 13.61
N LEU A 148 -11.45 -8.06 14.38
CA LEU A 148 -12.46 -7.09 13.96
C LEU A 148 -11.86 -5.70 13.68
N ALA A 149 -10.97 -5.21 14.54
CA ALA A 149 -10.31 -3.92 14.31
C ALA A 149 -9.42 -3.98 13.05
N VAL A 150 -8.61 -5.05 12.91
CA VAL A 150 -7.73 -5.25 11.76
C VAL A 150 -8.54 -5.33 10.47
N ILE A 151 -9.59 -6.16 10.40
CA ILE A 151 -10.38 -6.31 9.17
C ILE A 151 -11.08 -5.01 8.78
N VAL A 152 -11.65 -4.27 9.75
CA VAL A 152 -12.37 -3.01 9.48
C VAL A 152 -11.41 -1.95 8.96
N PHE A 153 -10.26 -1.74 9.61
CA PHE A 153 -9.31 -0.71 9.19
C PHE A 153 -8.53 -1.09 7.93
N TYR A 154 -8.25 -2.38 7.72
CA TYR A 154 -7.69 -2.88 6.47
C TYR A 154 -8.67 -2.64 5.30
N THR A 155 -9.96 -2.98 5.48
CA THR A 155 -11.01 -2.68 4.50
C THR A 155 -11.18 -1.18 4.26
N LEU A 156 -11.03 -0.33 5.29
CA LEU A 156 -11.07 1.13 5.14
C LEU A 156 -9.93 1.64 4.23
N GLY A 157 -8.72 1.12 4.43
CA GLY A 157 -7.57 1.46 3.60
C GLY A 157 -7.74 1.00 2.16
N GLN A 158 -8.15 -0.25 1.96
CA GLN A 158 -8.41 -0.81 0.63
C GLN A 158 -9.52 -0.06 -0.11
N SER A 159 -10.63 0.25 0.56
CA SER A 159 -11.77 0.95 -0.08
C SER A 159 -11.45 2.38 -0.44
N THR A 160 -10.67 3.07 0.40
CA THR A 160 -10.19 4.42 0.09
C THR A 160 -9.22 4.38 -1.09
N CYS A 161 -8.26 3.46 -1.09
CA CYS A 161 -7.37 3.26 -2.23
C CYS A 161 -8.17 2.96 -3.52
N ALA A 162 -9.06 1.97 -3.49
CA ALA A 162 -9.86 1.54 -4.64
C ALA A 162 -10.71 2.70 -5.20
N SER A 163 -11.43 3.41 -4.34
CA SER A 163 -12.32 4.48 -4.78
C SER A 163 -11.58 5.60 -5.53
N PHE A 164 -10.39 5.96 -5.05
CA PHE A 164 -9.55 6.98 -5.68
C PHE A 164 -8.79 6.44 -6.89
N ILE A 165 -8.16 5.27 -6.80
CA ILE A 165 -7.30 4.73 -7.86
C ILE A 165 -8.08 4.36 -9.11
N TYR A 166 -9.28 3.76 -8.98
CA TYR A 166 -10.09 3.42 -10.16
C TYR A 166 -10.76 4.66 -10.77
N SER A 167 -11.08 5.68 -9.95
CA SER A 167 -11.56 6.96 -10.49
C SER A 167 -10.46 7.66 -11.30
N LEU A 168 -9.23 7.68 -10.80
CA LEU A 168 -8.07 8.21 -11.52
C LEU A 168 -7.71 7.36 -12.74
N ALA A 169 -7.81 6.04 -12.63
CA ALA A 169 -7.55 5.12 -13.73
C ALA A 169 -8.53 5.37 -14.87
N GLU A 170 -9.83 5.46 -14.59
CA GLU A 170 -10.86 5.76 -15.59
C GLU A 170 -10.58 7.08 -16.32
N ASP A 171 -10.28 8.16 -15.59
CA ASP A 171 -9.97 9.46 -16.20
C ASP A 171 -8.67 9.41 -17.01
N SER A 172 -7.64 8.73 -16.51
CA SER A 172 -6.37 8.55 -17.23
C SER A 172 -6.55 7.75 -18.52
N LEU A 173 -7.45 6.77 -18.50
CA LEU A 173 -7.78 5.94 -19.65
C LEU A 173 -8.65 6.69 -20.65
N LYS A 174 -9.61 7.53 -20.21
CA LYS A 174 -10.45 8.35 -21.11
C LYS A 174 -9.72 9.53 -21.73
N ARG A 175 -9.03 10.33 -20.90
CA ARG A 175 -8.47 11.64 -21.28
C ARG A 175 -6.96 11.59 -21.52
N GLY A 176 -6.27 10.57 -21.03
CA GLY A 176 -4.81 10.48 -21.04
C GLY A 176 -4.11 11.21 -19.90
N TYR A 177 -4.84 12.03 -19.14
CA TYR A 177 -4.36 12.70 -17.94
C TYR A 177 -5.41 12.63 -16.83
N CYS A 178 -4.99 12.72 -15.58
CA CYS A 178 -5.89 12.76 -14.43
C CYS A 178 -5.41 13.74 -13.37
N LYS A 179 -6.35 14.30 -12.61
CA LYS A 179 -6.10 15.18 -11.47
C LYS A 179 -6.92 14.72 -10.28
N LEU A 180 -6.34 14.83 -9.09
CA LEU A 180 -7.00 14.38 -7.85
C LEU A 180 -8.22 15.24 -7.53
N GLU A 181 -8.14 16.53 -7.85
CA GLU A 181 -9.18 17.54 -7.60
C GLU A 181 -10.44 17.28 -8.43
N GLU A 182 -10.27 16.86 -9.70
CA GLU A 182 -11.38 16.59 -10.61
C GLU A 182 -12.17 15.34 -10.18
N ILE A 183 -11.50 14.34 -9.60
CA ILE A 183 -12.14 13.09 -9.19
C ILE A 183 -12.55 13.04 -7.72
N TRP A 184 -12.15 14.02 -6.91
CA TRP A 184 -12.32 13.99 -5.45
C TRP A 184 -13.77 13.73 -5.01
N SER A 185 -14.70 14.52 -5.54
CA SER A 185 -16.13 14.40 -5.20
C SER A 185 -16.68 13.02 -5.56
N LYS A 186 -16.32 12.50 -6.75
CA LYS A 186 -16.72 11.17 -7.21
C LYS A 186 -16.16 10.06 -6.31
N ALA A 187 -14.88 10.11 -5.98
CA ALA A 187 -14.23 9.10 -5.14
C ALA A 187 -14.80 9.10 -3.71
N VAL A 188 -15.00 10.26 -3.10
CA VAL A 188 -15.59 10.35 -1.76
C VAL A 188 -17.05 9.85 -1.76
N LYS A 189 -17.84 10.21 -2.77
CA LYS A 189 -19.23 9.75 -2.90
C LYS A 189 -19.35 8.23 -3.03
N ASN A 190 -18.40 7.59 -3.71
CA ASN A 190 -18.38 6.14 -3.89
C ASN A 190 -17.89 5.38 -2.64
N LEU A 191 -17.17 6.04 -1.75
CA LEU A 191 -16.46 5.38 -0.65
C LEU A 191 -17.33 4.47 0.23
N PRO A 192 -18.54 4.85 0.70
CA PRO A 192 -19.36 3.97 1.53
C PRO A 192 -19.77 2.68 0.81
N ARG A 193 -20.10 2.77 -0.49
CA ARG A 193 -20.48 1.61 -1.31
C ARG A 193 -19.29 0.70 -1.57
N VAL A 194 -18.13 1.28 -1.86
CA VAL A 194 -16.87 0.54 -2.03
C VAL A 194 -16.46 -0.13 -0.72
N PHE A 195 -16.61 0.55 0.43
CA PHE A 195 -16.31 -0.03 1.75
C PHE A 195 -17.16 -1.26 2.04
N ILE A 196 -18.48 -1.18 1.86
CA ILE A 196 -19.38 -2.32 2.09
C ILE A 196 -19.01 -3.50 1.20
N ALA A 197 -18.76 -3.25 -0.09
CA ALA A 197 -18.42 -4.32 -1.02
C ALA A 197 -17.07 -4.97 -0.72
N ILE A 198 -16.05 -4.19 -0.37
CA ILE A 198 -14.75 -4.74 0.02
C ILE A 198 -14.84 -5.43 1.38
N LEU A 199 -15.68 -4.96 2.31
CA LEU A 199 -15.94 -5.67 3.56
C LEU A 199 -16.54 -7.05 3.26
N MET A 200 -17.59 -7.10 2.44
CA MET A 200 -18.18 -8.36 1.98
C MET A 200 -17.14 -9.25 1.29
N LYS A 201 -16.28 -8.66 0.45
CA LYS A 201 -15.23 -9.40 -0.27
C LYS A 201 -14.25 -10.01 0.73
N ASN A 202 -13.76 -9.22 1.68
CA ASN A 202 -12.80 -9.68 2.68
C ASN A 202 -13.41 -10.71 3.64
N LEU A 203 -14.72 -10.61 3.94
CA LEU A 203 -15.43 -11.63 4.70
C LEU A 203 -15.43 -12.97 3.96
N VAL A 204 -15.79 -12.97 2.67
CA VAL A 204 -15.80 -14.18 1.83
C VAL A 204 -14.40 -14.73 1.64
N VAL A 205 -13.45 -13.89 1.22
CA VAL A 205 -12.10 -14.32 0.84
C VAL A 205 -11.27 -14.73 2.05
N TYR A 206 -11.35 -14.02 3.18
CA TYR A 206 -10.42 -14.22 4.31
C TYR A 206 -11.11 -14.70 5.59
N VAL A 207 -12.17 -14.03 6.03
CA VAL A 207 -12.74 -14.31 7.38
C VAL A 207 -13.42 -15.67 7.45
N ILE A 208 -14.22 -16.05 6.46
CA ILE A 208 -14.87 -17.36 6.40
C ILE A 208 -13.84 -18.51 6.43
N PRO A 209 -12.83 -18.58 5.53
CA PRO A 209 -11.89 -19.69 5.54
C PRO A 209 -11.02 -19.74 6.81
N ILE A 210 -10.62 -18.59 7.36
CA ILE A 210 -9.89 -18.54 8.64
C ILE A 210 -10.77 -19.04 9.79
N SER A 211 -12.06 -18.67 9.82
CA SER A 211 -12.98 -19.15 10.85
C SER A 211 -13.20 -20.66 10.76
N CYS A 212 -13.33 -21.18 9.53
CA CYS A 212 -13.39 -22.62 9.28
C CYS A 212 -12.10 -23.33 9.72
N PHE A 213 -10.93 -22.72 9.49
CA PHE A 213 -9.64 -23.26 9.93
C PHE A 213 -9.53 -23.33 11.46
N LEU A 214 -9.87 -22.24 12.15
CA LEU A 214 -9.83 -22.20 13.61
C LEU A 214 -10.80 -23.21 14.23
N ALA A 215 -12.01 -23.35 13.68
CA ALA A 215 -12.96 -24.37 14.09
C ALA A 215 -12.43 -25.78 13.84
N PHE A 216 -11.79 -26.02 12.69
CA PHE A 216 -11.14 -27.29 12.37
C PHE A 216 -10.02 -27.63 13.36
N ILE A 217 -9.13 -26.69 13.69
CA ILE A 217 -8.05 -26.91 14.67
C ILE A 217 -8.63 -27.19 16.05
N PHE A 218 -9.61 -26.41 16.49
CA PHE A 218 -10.25 -26.58 17.79
C PHE A 218 -10.89 -27.98 17.95
N LEU A 219 -11.63 -28.43 16.93
CA LEU A 219 -12.21 -29.78 16.92
C LEU A 219 -11.15 -30.86 16.77
N GLY A 220 -10.16 -30.64 15.90
CA GLY A 220 -9.06 -31.56 15.64
C GLY A 220 -8.26 -31.88 16.89
N LEU A 221 -7.92 -30.87 17.71
CA LEU A 221 -7.24 -31.04 18.99
C LEU A 221 -8.02 -31.91 20.00
N LYS A 222 -9.35 -31.97 19.86
CA LYS A 222 -10.23 -32.73 20.77
C LYS A 222 -10.45 -34.18 20.33
N TYR A 223 -10.43 -34.44 19.02
CA TYR A 223 -10.91 -35.71 18.46
C TYR A 223 -9.87 -36.49 17.64
N LEU A 224 -8.77 -35.86 17.22
CA LEU A 224 -7.74 -36.50 16.40
C LEU A 224 -6.48 -36.77 17.22
N ASP A 225 -5.77 -37.85 16.88
CA ASP A 225 -4.38 -38.00 17.30
C ASP A 225 -3.48 -36.98 16.60
N MET A 226 -2.24 -36.82 17.12
CA MET A 226 -1.32 -35.79 16.65
C MET A 226 -0.94 -35.96 15.17
N LEU A 227 -0.76 -37.20 14.68
CA LEU A 227 -0.37 -37.44 13.29
C LEU A 227 -1.52 -37.13 12.34
N ALA A 228 -2.73 -37.60 12.67
CA ALA A 228 -3.94 -37.31 11.92
C ALA A 228 -4.25 -35.81 11.90
N LEU A 229 -4.03 -35.11 13.02
CA LEU A 229 -4.18 -33.66 13.10
C LEU A 229 -3.22 -32.94 12.16
N ILE A 230 -1.93 -33.31 12.15
CA ILE A 230 -0.93 -32.69 11.27
C ILE A 230 -1.29 -32.89 9.80
N LEU A 231 -1.58 -34.13 9.38
CA LEU A 231 -1.91 -34.44 7.98
C LEU A 231 -3.18 -33.73 7.52
N SER A 232 -4.23 -33.77 8.35
CA SER A 232 -5.50 -33.11 8.03
C SER A 232 -5.37 -31.58 8.01
N THR A 233 -4.51 -31.01 8.86
CA THR A 233 -4.18 -29.58 8.86
C THR A 233 -3.53 -29.16 7.55
N LEU A 234 -2.54 -29.92 7.05
CA LEU A 234 -1.88 -29.62 5.77
C LEU A 234 -2.86 -29.67 4.60
N MET A 235 -3.72 -30.69 4.54
CA MET A 235 -4.75 -30.80 3.50
C MET A 235 -5.75 -29.63 3.56
N PHE A 236 -6.18 -29.26 4.76
CA PHE A 236 -7.13 -28.16 4.94
C PHE A 236 -6.53 -26.80 4.58
N LEU A 237 -5.26 -26.56 4.95
CA LEU A 237 -4.53 -25.35 4.53
C LEU A 237 -4.41 -25.26 3.00
N PHE A 238 -4.11 -26.38 2.34
CA PHE A 238 -4.08 -26.42 0.88
C PHE A 238 -5.44 -26.10 0.26
N ALA A 239 -6.53 -26.66 0.80
CA ALA A 239 -7.89 -26.35 0.35
C ALA A 239 -8.27 -24.87 0.56
N ILE A 240 -7.85 -24.27 1.67
CA ILE A 240 -8.03 -22.84 1.93
C ILE A 240 -7.29 -22.00 0.90
N ILE A 241 -6.04 -22.32 0.60
CA ILE A 241 -5.25 -21.58 -0.38
C ILE A 241 -5.95 -21.60 -1.75
N LEU A 242 -6.41 -22.78 -2.20
CA LEU A 242 -7.17 -22.90 -3.44
C LEU A 242 -8.48 -22.10 -3.40
N TYR A 243 -9.19 -22.13 -2.28
CA TYR A 243 -10.41 -21.33 -2.10
C TYR A 243 -10.14 -19.83 -2.21
N ILE A 244 -9.11 -19.32 -1.51
CA ILE A 244 -8.74 -17.91 -1.52
C ILE A 244 -8.40 -17.46 -2.94
N ILE A 245 -7.60 -18.26 -3.66
CA ILE A 245 -7.24 -17.97 -5.06
C ILE A 245 -8.50 -17.93 -5.93
N ALA A 246 -9.37 -18.93 -5.83
CA ALA A 246 -10.60 -18.99 -6.62
C ALA A 246 -11.53 -17.80 -6.32
N ALA A 247 -11.66 -17.42 -5.04
CA ALA A 247 -12.48 -16.31 -4.60
C ALA A 247 -11.92 -14.95 -5.06
N GLU A 248 -10.60 -14.72 -4.96
CA GLU A 248 -9.95 -13.51 -5.47
C GLU A 248 -10.13 -13.35 -6.98
N VAL A 249 -9.94 -14.43 -7.75
CA VAL A 249 -10.17 -14.41 -9.20
C VAL A 249 -11.64 -14.14 -9.53
N ALA A 250 -12.59 -14.79 -8.83
CA ALA A 250 -14.02 -14.61 -9.08
C ALA A 250 -14.52 -13.19 -8.73
N LEU A 251 -13.91 -12.56 -7.72
CA LEU A 251 -14.30 -11.25 -7.20
C LEU A 251 -13.38 -10.10 -7.66
N ILE A 252 -12.55 -10.35 -8.68
CA ILE A 252 -11.53 -9.40 -9.14
C ILE A 252 -12.11 -8.08 -9.67
N TYR A 253 -13.31 -8.10 -10.26
CA TYR A 253 -13.94 -6.92 -10.85
C TYR A 253 -14.89 -6.18 -9.89
N VAL A 254 -15.01 -6.61 -8.62
CA VAL A 254 -15.92 -5.97 -7.65
C VAL A 254 -15.58 -4.48 -7.48
N GLU A 255 -14.30 -4.14 -7.33
CA GLU A 255 -13.84 -2.76 -7.13
C GLU A 255 -14.11 -1.85 -8.36
N PRO A 256 -13.67 -2.18 -9.59
CA PRO A 256 -13.98 -1.36 -10.76
C PRO A 256 -15.47 -1.34 -11.11
N SER A 257 -16.23 -2.40 -10.81
CA SER A 257 -17.69 -2.45 -11.02
C SER A 257 -18.44 -1.39 -10.22
N ILE A 258 -17.99 -1.07 -9.01
CA ILE A 258 -18.62 -0.03 -8.19
C ILE A 258 -18.14 1.35 -8.62
N VAL A 259 -16.82 1.52 -8.79
CA VAL A 259 -16.24 2.86 -9.01
C VAL A 259 -16.49 3.37 -10.43
N ILE A 260 -16.26 2.51 -11.43
CA ILE A 260 -16.43 2.81 -12.85
C ILE A 260 -17.85 2.43 -13.27
N GLY A 261 -18.28 1.21 -12.92
CA GLY A 261 -19.60 0.67 -13.26
C GLY A 261 -20.77 1.38 -12.59
N SER A 262 -20.54 2.06 -11.47
CA SER A 262 -21.57 2.68 -10.61
C SER A 262 -22.60 1.69 -10.07
N ARG A 263 -22.23 0.40 -9.98
CA ARG A 263 -23.05 -0.68 -9.40
C ARG A 263 -23.09 -0.58 -7.88
N ASP A 264 -24.14 -1.16 -7.30
CA ASP A 264 -24.20 -1.41 -5.85
C ASP A 264 -23.44 -2.69 -5.47
N ALA A 265 -23.17 -2.89 -4.18
CA ALA A 265 -22.30 -3.96 -3.70
C ALA A 265 -22.72 -5.36 -4.17
N ILE A 266 -24.00 -5.72 -4.05
CA ILE A 266 -24.52 -7.03 -4.46
C ILE A 266 -24.46 -7.18 -6.00
N GLU A 267 -24.79 -6.14 -6.74
CA GLU A 267 -24.72 -6.14 -8.20
C GLU A 267 -23.27 -6.30 -8.69
N ALA A 268 -22.32 -5.64 -8.02
CA ALA A 268 -20.91 -5.73 -8.35
C ALA A 268 -20.34 -7.14 -8.15
N PHE A 269 -20.79 -7.86 -7.11
CA PHE A 269 -20.45 -9.28 -6.93
C PHE A 269 -20.97 -10.15 -8.07
N LYS A 270 -22.25 -9.97 -8.43
CA LYS A 270 -22.88 -10.71 -9.53
C LYS A 270 -22.21 -10.40 -10.87
N GLU A 271 -21.95 -9.12 -11.15
CA GLU A 271 -21.27 -8.66 -12.37
C GLU A 271 -19.84 -9.22 -12.43
N SER A 272 -19.09 -9.21 -11.32
CA SER A 272 -17.74 -9.78 -11.28
C SER A 272 -17.73 -11.27 -11.61
N ILE A 273 -18.58 -12.07 -10.95
CA ILE A 273 -18.65 -13.52 -11.20
C ILE A 273 -19.07 -13.79 -12.66
N LEU A 274 -20.03 -13.04 -13.19
CA LEU A 274 -20.48 -13.18 -14.57
C LEU A 274 -19.38 -12.85 -15.58
N LEU A 275 -18.69 -11.72 -15.39
CA LEU A 275 -17.60 -11.27 -16.26
C LEU A 275 -16.42 -12.25 -16.24
N VAL A 276 -16.05 -12.75 -15.06
CA VAL A 276 -15.00 -13.78 -14.91
C VAL A 276 -15.42 -15.08 -15.60
N ARG A 277 -16.66 -15.55 -15.40
CA ARG A 277 -17.16 -16.76 -16.05
C ARG A 277 -17.14 -16.66 -17.58
N GLN A 278 -17.48 -15.50 -18.13
CA GLN A 278 -17.46 -15.26 -19.58
C GLN A 278 -16.04 -15.06 -20.14
N ASN A 279 -15.08 -14.63 -19.32
CA ASN A 279 -13.74 -14.23 -19.74
C ASN A 279 -12.65 -14.78 -18.81
N ILE A 280 -12.76 -16.06 -18.44
CA ILE A 280 -11.93 -16.67 -17.39
C ILE A 280 -10.43 -16.56 -17.69
N SER A 281 -10.05 -16.70 -18.96
CA SER A 281 -8.67 -16.58 -19.41
C SER A 281 -8.08 -15.18 -19.21
N LYS A 282 -8.88 -14.10 -19.38
CA LYS A 282 -8.41 -12.73 -19.09
C LYS A 282 -8.27 -12.48 -17.59
N ALA A 283 -9.26 -12.91 -16.80
CA ALA A 283 -9.24 -12.75 -15.34
C ALA A 283 -8.08 -13.55 -14.72
N LEU A 284 -7.94 -14.82 -15.10
CA LEU A 284 -6.87 -15.69 -14.64
C LEU A 284 -5.49 -15.21 -15.13
N GLY A 285 -5.38 -14.79 -16.39
CA GLY A 285 -4.14 -14.24 -16.95
C GLY A 285 -3.67 -12.99 -16.21
N TYR A 286 -4.59 -12.08 -15.86
CA TYR A 286 -4.28 -10.91 -15.05
C TYR A 286 -3.80 -11.31 -13.64
N PHE A 287 -4.53 -12.20 -12.97
CA PHE A 287 -4.19 -12.67 -11.62
C PHE A 287 -2.83 -13.37 -11.59
N LEU A 288 -2.61 -14.33 -12.49
CA LEU A 288 -1.34 -15.06 -12.59
C LEU A 288 -0.16 -14.12 -12.87
N LEU A 289 -0.39 -13.06 -13.66
CA LEU A 289 0.67 -12.10 -13.92
C LEU A 289 1.02 -11.25 -12.69
N GLN A 290 0.04 -10.87 -11.87
CA GLN A 290 0.31 -10.22 -10.58
C GLN A 290 1.15 -11.12 -9.68
N VAL A 291 0.75 -12.39 -9.56
CA VAL A 291 1.48 -13.40 -8.78
C VAL A 291 2.90 -13.59 -9.32
N LEU A 292 3.06 -13.70 -10.64
CA LEU A 292 4.37 -13.86 -11.29
C LEU A 292 5.29 -12.66 -11.01
N VAL A 293 4.79 -11.43 -11.12
CA VAL A 293 5.59 -10.23 -10.80
C VAL A 293 6.03 -10.23 -9.33
N GLY A 294 5.14 -10.62 -8.42
CA GLY A 294 5.46 -10.79 -7.00
C GLY A 294 6.55 -11.86 -6.77
N ILE A 295 6.41 -13.03 -7.40
CA ILE A 295 7.40 -14.11 -7.33
C ILE A 295 8.74 -13.65 -7.89
N ILE A 296 8.77 -12.95 -9.03
CA ILE A 296 10.01 -12.45 -9.64
C ILE A 296 10.72 -11.48 -8.68
N ILE A 297 10.01 -10.49 -8.15
CA ILE A 297 10.58 -9.51 -7.22
C ILE A 297 11.05 -10.19 -5.92
N GLY A 298 10.25 -11.12 -5.38
CA GLY A 298 10.61 -11.91 -4.20
C GLY A 298 11.84 -12.80 -4.44
N SER A 299 11.92 -13.45 -5.60
CA SER A 299 13.05 -14.28 -6.00
C SER A 299 14.32 -13.46 -6.18
N ILE A 300 14.22 -12.26 -6.77
CA ILE A 300 15.34 -11.31 -6.84
C ILE A 300 15.79 -10.93 -5.43
N SER A 301 14.86 -10.59 -4.53
CA SER A 301 15.19 -10.25 -3.15
C SER A 301 15.86 -11.43 -2.41
N GLY A 302 15.36 -12.65 -2.59
CA GLY A 302 15.94 -13.85 -1.98
C GLY A 302 17.31 -14.20 -2.55
N ALA A 303 17.50 -14.07 -3.86
CA ALA A 303 18.79 -14.29 -4.52
C ALA A 303 19.83 -13.28 -4.03
N LEU A 304 19.47 -12.00 -3.92
CA LEU A 304 20.35 -10.94 -3.40
C LEU A 304 20.71 -11.18 -1.93
N SER A 305 19.79 -11.72 -1.12
CA SER A 305 20.06 -12.07 0.28
C SER A 305 21.17 -13.13 0.41
N ASN A 306 21.23 -14.11 -0.50
CA ASN A 306 22.33 -15.09 -0.54
C ASN A 306 23.71 -14.44 -0.81
N PHE A 307 23.71 -13.25 -1.40
CA PHE A 307 24.91 -12.44 -1.60
C PHE A 307 25.04 -11.35 -0.54
N HIS A 308 24.35 -11.46 0.60
CA HIS A 308 24.43 -10.48 1.69
C HIS A 308 23.99 -9.06 1.28
N ILE A 309 23.04 -8.96 0.34
CA ILE A 309 22.44 -7.71 -0.13
C ILE A 309 20.96 -7.66 0.28
N LEU A 310 20.62 -6.71 1.15
CA LEU A 310 19.23 -6.39 1.50
C LEU A 310 18.54 -5.62 0.36
N PHE A 311 17.34 -6.08 -0.03
CA PHE A 311 16.52 -5.46 -1.08
C PHE A 311 15.01 -5.48 -0.78
N SER A 312 14.61 -6.04 0.36
CA SER A 312 13.21 -6.26 0.75
C SER A 312 12.39 -4.98 0.78
N GLU A 313 12.94 -3.90 1.32
CA GLU A 313 12.23 -2.63 1.47
C GLU A 313 12.11 -1.87 0.15
N ALA A 314 13.16 -1.91 -0.67
CA ALA A 314 13.13 -1.38 -2.04
C ALA A 314 12.10 -2.13 -2.89
N ALA A 315 12.09 -3.47 -2.82
CA ALA A 315 11.12 -4.34 -3.49
C ALA A 315 9.68 -3.98 -3.09
N THR A 316 9.44 -3.79 -1.79
CA THR A 316 8.11 -3.43 -1.29
C THR A 316 7.64 -2.07 -1.82
N LEU A 317 8.52 -1.06 -1.86
CA LEU A 317 8.18 0.25 -2.45
C LEU A 317 7.93 0.19 -3.95
N ILE A 318 8.68 -0.62 -4.70
CA ILE A 318 8.43 -0.83 -6.13
C ILE A 318 7.05 -1.47 -6.34
N LEU A 319 6.74 -2.52 -5.57
CA LEU A 319 5.44 -3.18 -5.62
C LEU A 319 4.30 -2.19 -5.33
N LEU A 320 4.51 -1.33 -4.34
CA LEU A 320 3.50 -0.41 -3.86
C LEU A 320 3.30 0.80 -4.79
N LEU A 321 4.36 1.53 -5.13
CA LEU A 321 4.27 2.82 -5.83
C LEU A 321 4.27 2.70 -7.35
N ILE A 322 4.74 1.57 -7.89
CA ILE A 322 4.88 1.37 -9.34
C ILE A 322 3.95 0.25 -9.80
N VAL A 323 4.13 -0.96 -9.28
CA VAL A 323 3.44 -2.15 -9.78
C VAL A 323 1.95 -2.05 -9.54
N ARG A 324 1.53 -1.74 -8.31
CA ARG A 324 0.10 -1.70 -7.95
C ARG A 324 -0.72 -0.67 -8.76
N PRO A 325 -0.26 0.58 -8.98
CA PRO A 325 -0.96 1.51 -9.88
C PRO A 325 -1.05 1.03 -11.33
N ILE A 326 0.00 0.40 -11.86
CA ILE A 326 -0.01 -0.16 -13.23
C ILE A 326 -1.09 -1.23 -13.34
N PHE A 327 -1.14 -2.16 -12.38
CA PHE A 327 -2.15 -3.21 -12.37
C PHE A 327 -3.56 -2.67 -12.15
N ALA A 328 -3.76 -1.65 -11.31
CA ALA A 328 -5.06 -1.01 -11.14
C ALA A 328 -5.57 -0.36 -12.44
N VAL A 329 -4.70 0.33 -13.19
CA VAL A 329 -5.06 0.89 -14.50
C VAL A 329 -5.31 -0.21 -15.52
N CYS A 330 -4.53 -1.28 -15.50
CA CYS A 330 -4.72 -2.44 -16.38
C CYS A 330 -6.08 -3.09 -16.12
N LEU A 331 -6.44 -3.35 -14.87
CA LEU A 331 -7.72 -3.93 -14.48
C LEU A 331 -8.90 -3.02 -14.82
N ALA A 332 -8.75 -1.71 -14.63
CA ALA A 332 -9.73 -0.73 -15.08
C ALA A 332 -9.95 -0.81 -16.60
N GLY A 333 -8.87 -0.92 -17.37
CA GLY A 333 -8.93 -1.08 -18.83
C GLY A 333 -9.59 -2.39 -19.26
N ILE A 334 -9.27 -3.51 -18.60
CA ILE A 334 -9.95 -4.79 -18.83
C ILE A 334 -11.45 -4.65 -18.55
N TYR A 335 -11.83 -4.12 -17.38
CA TYR A 335 -13.23 -3.92 -17.01
C TYR A 335 -13.97 -3.03 -18.00
N MET A 336 -13.37 -1.90 -18.40
CA MET A 336 -13.97 -0.99 -19.38
C MET A 336 -14.14 -1.65 -20.75
N SER A 337 -13.16 -2.44 -21.20
CA SER A 337 -13.25 -3.21 -22.45
C SER A 337 -14.39 -4.24 -22.39
N LEU A 338 -14.50 -5.00 -21.29
CA LEU A 338 -15.53 -6.02 -21.11
C LEU A 338 -16.96 -5.43 -20.99
N THR A 339 -17.08 -4.21 -20.50
CA THR A 339 -18.38 -3.53 -20.30
C THR A 339 -18.74 -2.54 -21.41
N GLY A 340 -17.98 -2.52 -22.51
CA GLY A 340 -18.24 -1.63 -23.65
C GLY A 340 -18.08 -0.15 -23.31
N ARG A 341 -17.24 0.20 -22.34
CA ARG A 341 -16.97 1.58 -21.93
C ARG A 341 -15.81 2.17 -22.71
N VAL A 342 -15.99 3.44 -23.07
CA VAL A 342 -15.02 4.18 -23.86
C VAL A 342 -13.70 4.40 -23.10
N PHE A 343 -12.57 3.98 -23.67
CA PHE A 343 -11.24 4.39 -23.21
C PHE A 343 -10.25 4.58 -24.37
N ASN A 344 -9.38 5.58 -24.24
CA ASN A 344 -8.42 5.98 -25.26
C ASN A 344 -7.14 5.12 -25.20
N ALA A 345 -6.98 4.23 -26.18
CA ALA A 345 -5.79 3.37 -26.31
C ALA A 345 -4.57 4.04 -26.96
N THR A 346 -4.62 5.35 -27.26
CA THR A 346 -3.45 6.03 -27.82
C THR A 346 -2.32 6.13 -26.80
N ARG A 347 -1.13 5.72 -27.23
CA ARG A 347 0.11 5.95 -26.51
C ARG A 347 0.46 7.44 -26.61
N LEU A 348 0.66 8.08 -25.46
CA LEU A 348 0.94 9.51 -25.39
C LEU A 348 2.42 9.77 -25.20
N THR A 349 2.86 10.97 -25.58
CA THR A 349 4.23 11.42 -25.36
C THR A 349 4.61 11.37 -23.88
N GLU A 350 5.77 10.79 -23.61
CA GLU A 350 6.26 10.49 -22.28
C GLU A 350 7.19 11.60 -21.78
N PRO A 351 6.96 12.17 -20.59
CA PRO A 351 7.91 13.11 -20.00
C PRO A 351 9.18 12.38 -19.56
N LYS A 352 10.32 13.08 -19.58
CA LYS A 352 11.58 12.55 -19.02
C LYS A 352 11.42 12.33 -17.51
N LEU A 353 11.63 11.09 -17.04
CA LEU A 353 11.40 10.70 -15.64
C LEU A 353 12.18 11.57 -14.64
N LEU A 354 13.46 11.83 -14.92
CA LEU A 354 14.33 12.68 -14.08
C LEU A 354 13.79 14.11 -13.94
N LEU A 355 13.21 14.67 -15.00
CA LEU A 355 12.62 16.02 -14.95
C LEU A 355 11.36 16.03 -14.07
N VAL A 356 10.53 15.00 -14.16
CA VAL A 356 9.33 14.85 -13.33
C VAL A 356 9.73 14.68 -11.86
N ALA A 357 10.69 13.80 -11.58
CA ALA A 357 11.22 13.56 -10.25
C ALA A 357 11.81 14.85 -9.64
N GLY A 358 12.63 15.59 -10.38
CA GLY A 358 13.20 16.85 -9.92
C GLY A 358 12.13 17.92 -9.60
N LYS A 359 11.10 18.04 -10.44
CA LYS A 359 9.96 18.95 -10.19
C LYS A 359 9.19 18.55 -8.93
N LEU A 360 8.91 17.27 -8.76
CA LEU A 360 8.20 16.74 -7.59
C LEU A 360 9.03 16.94 -6.31
N MET A 361 10.33 16.69 -6.37
CA MET A 361 11.25 16.90 -5.25
C MET A 361 11.34 18.37 -4.84
N GLY A 362 11.46 19.29 -5.82
CA GLY A 362 11.46 20.74 -5.53
C GLY A 362 10.15 21.22 -4.88
N ARG A 363 9.00 20.69 -5.31
CA ARG A 363 7.71 20.93 -4.62
C ARG A 363 7.70 20.33 -3.22
N GLY A 364 8.24 19.14 -3.05
CA GLY A 364 8.32 18.46 -1.76
C GLY A 364 9.11 19.24 -0.72
N LEU A 365 10.31 19.70 -1.09
CA LEU A 365 11.14 20.55 -0.23
C LEU A 365 10.43 21.86 0.13
N LYS A 366 9.76 22.49 -0.85
CA LYS A 366 8.99 23.72 -0.60
C LYS A 366 7.87 23.50 0.41
N GLU A 367 7.06 22.45 0.25
CA GLU A 367 5.97 22.14 1.18
C GLU A 367 6.47 21.73 2.57
N LEU A 368 7.61 21.03 2.65
CA LEU A 368 8.26 20.72 3.93
C LEU A 368 8.67 22.01 4.66
N VAL A 369 9.29 22.97 3.97
CA VAL A 369 9.64 24.27 4.54
C VAL A 369 8.40 25.05 4.99
N GLU A 370 7.33 25.03 4.21
CA GLU A 370 6.06 25.66 4.58
C GLU A 370 5.39 24.99 5.80
N LEU A 371 5.60 23.70 6.02
CA LEU A 371 5.15 23.00 7.22
C LEU A 371 6.00 23.41 8.44
N MET A 372 7.33 23.52 8.28
CA MET A 372 8.24 23.92 9.36
C MET A 372 7.90 25.30 9.95
N LYS A 373 7.35 26.21 9.13
CA LYS A 373 6.86 27.52 9.56
C LYS A 373 5.61 27.47 10.45
N LYS A 374 5.01 26.29 10.69
CA LYS A 374 3.76 26.11 11.44
C LYS A 374 4.01 25.29 12.72
N PRO A 375 4.59 25.89 13.77
CA PRO A 375 5.10 25.17 14.94
C PRO A 375 4.03 24.38 15.69
N ARG A 376 2.77 24.83 15.68
CA ARG A 376 1.67 24.15 16.39
C ARG A 376 1.52 22.66 16.04
N TRP A 377 1.78 22.28 14.79
CA TRP A 377 1.65 20.89 14.34
C TRP A 377 2.85 20.05 14.78
N ILE A 378 4.03 20.67 14.82
CA ILE A 378 5.27 20.03 15.28
C ILE A 378 5.18 19.81 16.78
N VAL A 379 4.76 20.81 17.55
CA VAL A 379 4.54 20.69 19.00
C VAL A 379 3.53 19.59 19.32
N ALA A 380 2.42 19.52 18.59
CA ALA A 380 1.43 18.46 18.76
C ALA A 380 2.03 17.07 18.46
N ALA A 381 2.77 16.92 17.35
CA ALA A 381 3.46 15.68 17.01
C ALA A 381 4.48 15.27 18.08
N SER A 382 5.30 16.20 18.55
CA SER A 382 6.28 15.98 19.63
C SER A 382 5.61 15.54 20.92
N ALA A 383 4.50 16.18 21.31
CA ALA A 383 3.77 15.81 22.52
C ALA A 383 3.22 14.38 22.44
N ILE A 384 2.67 13.97 21.30
CA ILE A 384 2.16 12.61 21.09
C ILE A 384 3.30 11.59 21.12
N PHE A 385 4.41 11.88 20.45
CA PHE A 385 5.58 11.01 20.45
C PHE A 385 6.16 10.84 21.86
N LEU A 386 6.30 11.94 22.61
CA LEU A 386 6.77 11.92 24.01
C LEU A 386 5.80 11.16 24.92
N LEU A 387 4.49 11.33 24.74
CA LEU A 387 3.49 10.52 25.44
C LEU A 387 3.70 9.03 25.18
N GLY A 388 3.96 8.67 23.92
CA GLY A 388 4.33 7.30 23.54
C GLY A 388 5.60 6.85 24.24
N ALA A 389 6.68 7.64 24.19
CA ALA A 389 7.96 7.30 24.82
C ALA A 389 7.85 7.10 26.33
N VAL A 390 7.13 7.97 27.04
CA VAL A 390 6.89 7.80 28.48
C VAL A 390 6.07 6.54 28.75
N GLY A 391 5.03 6.29 27.95
CA GLY A 391 4.22 5.07 28.05
C GLY A 391 5.03 3.80 27.83
N GLY A 392 5.83 3.76 26.77
CA GLY A 392 6.70 2.62 26.44
C GLY A 392 7.76 2.36 27.51
N PHE A 393 8.37 3.42 28.04
CA PHE A 393 9.32 3.32 29.15
C PHE A 393 8.64 2.70 30.38
N GLY A 394 7.46 3.20 30.76
CA GLY A 394 6.69 2.67 31.89
C GLY A 394 6.32 1.19 31.71
N LEU A 395 5.82 0.82 30.52
CA LEU A 395 5.46 -0.57 30.20
C LEU A 395 6.65 -1.53 30.27
N ALA A 396 7.82 -1.10 29.81
CA ALA A 396 9.04 -1.88 29.92
C ALA A 396 9.40 -2.18 31.39
N GLN A 397 9.33 -1.18 32.27
CA GLN A 397 9.63 -1.37 33.70
C GLN A 397 8.64 -2.29 34.43
N ILE A 398 7.41 -2.44 33.91
CA ILE A 398 6.34 -3.22 34.55
C ILE A 398 6.47 -4.74 34.29
N GLY A 399 7.44 -5.18 33.49
CA GLY A 399 7.76 -6.61 33.34
C GLY A 399 8.19 -7.04 31.94
N LEU A 400 8.20 -6.14 30.96
CA LEU A 400 8.71 -6.43 29.62
C LEU A 400 10.23 -6.24 29.50
N LYS A 401 10.88 -5.63 30.50
CA LYS A 401 12.32 -5.34 30.49
C LYS A 401 13.17 -6.60 30.24
N GLU A 402 12.84 -7.71 30.87
CA GLU A 402 13.60 -8.96 30.74
C GLU A 402 13.53 -9.50 29.29
N ILE A 403 12.34 -9.56 28.70
CA ILE A 403 12.14 -9.96 27.31
C ILE A 403 12.88 -9.01 26.36
N LEU A 404 12.67 -7.70 26.53
CA LEU A 404 13.27 -6.68 25.67
C LEU A 404 14.80 -6.67 25.76
N SER A 405 15.37 -6.95 26.93
CA SER A 405 16.82 -6.99 27.14
C SER A 405 17.50 -8.10 26.37
N GLN A 406 16.76 -9.17 26.03
CA GLN A 406 17.27 -10.25 25.18
C GLN A 406 17.33 -9.84 23.70
N SER A 407 16.49 -8.92 23.25
CA SER A 407 16.44 -8.50 21.85
C SER A 407 17.28 -7.24 21.55
N VAL A 408 17.56 -6.41 22.55
CA VAL A 408 18.19 -5.09 22.36
C VAL A 408 19.60 -5.06 22.96
N GLY A 409 20.55 -4.40 22.28
CA GLY A 409 21.92 -4.15 22.76
C GLY A 409 22.94 -3.88 21.65
N LEU A 410 24.00 -3.14 21.94
CA LEU A 410 25.02 -2.72 20.96
C LEU A 410 25.70 -3.88 20.22
N GLY A 411 25.88 -5.03 20.88
CA GLY A 411 26.50 -6.23 20.30
C GLY A 411 25.55 -7.15 19.52
N LYS A 412 24.25 -6.84 19.48
CA LYS A 412 23.23 -7.71 18.86
C LYS A 412 22.92 -7.38 17.41
N GLY A 413 23.53 -6.32 16.86
CA GLY A 413 23.40 -5.92 15.45
C GLY A 413 24.19 -6.81 14.49
N LYS A 414 23.90 -8.11 14.43
CA LYS A 414 24.55 -9.06 13.50
C LYS A 414 24.46 -8.62 12.04
N ILE A 415 23.37 -7.95 11.69
CA ILE A 415 23.09 -7.45 10.33
C ILE A 415 24.23 -6.57 9.81
N PHE A 416 24.83 -5.71 10.65
CA PHE A 416 25.94 -4.83 10.25
C PHE A 416 27.26 -5.54 9.97
N LYS A 417 27.41 -6.79 10.42
CA LYS A 417 28.56 -7.64 10.11
C LYS A 417 28.29 -8.60 8.95
N GLU A 418 27.03 -8.97 8.77
CA GLU A 418 26.60 -9.96 7.79
C GLU A 418 26.27 -9.36 6.42
N TYR A 419 25.86 -8.10 6.33
CA TYR A 419 25.38 -7.49 5.08
C TYR A 419 26.22 -6.30 4.61
N PHE A 420 26.21 -6.05 3.30
CA PHE A 420 26.89 -4.89 2.72
C PHE A 420 26.27 -3.59 3.23
N ALA A 421 27.11 -2.66 3.73
CA ALA A 421 26.67 -1.38 4.30
C ALA A 421 25.77 -0.56 3.36
N LEU A 422 26.04 -0.56 2.05
CA LEU A 422 25.18 0.12 1.07
C LEU A 422 23.77 -0.50 1.00
N SER A 423 23.66 -1.81 1.15
CA SER A 423 22.36 -2.49 1.14
C SER A 423 21.57 -2.22 2.43
N ILE A 424 22.25 -2.21 3.58
CA ILE A 424 21.69 -1.81 4.88
C ILE A 424 21.18 -0.37 4.82
N PHE A 425 22.00 0.54 4.29
CA PHE A 425 21.62 1.93 4.05
C PHE A 425 20.32 2.04 3.25
N THR A 426 20.22 1.33 2.12
CA THR A 426 19.02 1.40 1.28
C THR A 426 17.79 0.83 1.98
N ASP A 427 17.94 -0.28 2.71
CA ASP A 427 16.82 -0.95 3.36
C ASP A 427 16.26 -0.09 4.51
N ILE A 428 17.14 0.44 5.38
CA ILE A 428 16.78 1.40 6.45
C ILE A 428 16.14 2.66 5.87
N PHE A 429 16.76 3.25 4.84
CA PHE A 429 16.23 4.45 4.19
C PHE A 429 14.80 4.23 3.67
N PHE A 430 14.58 3.16 2.91
CA PHE A 430 13.28 2.88 2.32
C PHE A 430 12.24 2.53 3.39
N HIS A 431 12.61 1.79 4.42
CA HIS A 431 11.73 1.48 5.55
C HIS A 431 11.25 2.76 6.26
N ASN A 432 12.18 3.60 6.71
CA ASN A 432 11.84 4.79 7.52
C ASN A 432 11.13 5.85 6.68
N TRP A 433 11.54 6.02 5.41
CA TRP A 433 10.83 6.90 4.49
C TRP A 433 9.41 6.40 4.17
N ARG A 434 9.21 5.08 3.97
CA ARG A 434 7.87 4.50 3.75
C ARG A 434 6.94 4.80 4.92
N ILE A 435 7.43 4.60 6.15
CA ILE A 435 6.69 4.90 7.38
C ILE A 435 6.30 6.38 7.44
N ALA A 436 7.25 7.27 7.19
CA ALA A 436 6.97 8.70 7.12
C ALA A 436 5.95 9.04 6.02
N ALA A 437 6.07 8.44 4.83
CA ALA A 437 5.21 8.72 3.70
C ALA A 437 3.74 8.41 3.99
N PHE A 438 3.41 7.21 4.49
CA PHE A 438 2.03 6.93 4.86
C PHE A 438 1.57 7.72 6.09
N THR A 439 2.47 8.05 7.02
CA THR A 439 2.15 8.92 8.16
C THR A 439 1.70 10.30 7.69
N THR A 440 2.36 10.90 6.69
CA THR A 440 1.98 12.22 6.16
C THR A 440 0.55 12.25 5.61
N VAL A 441 0.11 11.18 4.93
CA VAL A 441 -1.21 11.11 4.30
C VAL A 441 -2.28 10.49 5.19
N SER A 442 -1.90 9.88 6.31
CA SER A 442 -2.82 9.18 7.24
C SER A 442 -3.92 10.07 7.82
N GLY A 443 -3.67 11.38 7.90
CA GLY A 443 -4.67 12.36 8.29
C GLY A 443 -5.90 12.43 7.38
N ILE A 444 -5.88 11.79 6.19
CA ILE A 444 -7.06 11.68 5.34
C ILE A 444 -8.24 11.00 6.05
N PHE A 445 -7.95 10.09 7.00
CA PHE A 445 -8.97 9.37 7.75
C PHE A 445 -9.47 10.20 8.92
N THR A 446 -8.61 10.39 9.92
CA THR A 446 -8.90 11.12 11.16
C THR A 446 -7.58 11.54 11.81
N TYR A 447 -7.65 12.30 12.92
CA TYR A 447 -6.48 12.53 13.77
C TYR A 447 -5.95 11.26 14.42
N ALA A 448 -6.79 10.25 14.62
CA ALA A 448 -6.38 9.02 15.29
C ALA A 448 -5.28 8.30 14.51
N ALA A 449 -5.28 8.33 13.17
CA ALA A 449 -4.29 7.61 12.39
C ALA A 449 -2.84 8.13 12.59
N PRO A 450 -2.52 9.42 12.34
CA PRO A 450 -1.19 9.95 12.62
C PRO A 450 -0.85 9.91 14.13
N PHE A 451 -1.86 10.04 15.01
CA PHE A 451 -1.67 9.89 16.46
C PHE A 451 -1.20 8.47 16.82
N SER A 452 -1.87 7.42 16.33
CA SER A 452 -1.51 6.02 16.58
C SER A 452 -0.09 5.72 16.15
N ILE A 453 0.29 6.17 14.96
CA ILE A 453 1.60 5.91 14.37
C ILE A 453 2.68 6.58 15.23
N ALA A 454 2.49 7.85 15.59
CA ALA A 454 3.44 8.58 16.42
C ALA A 454 3.55 8.02 17.84
N LEU A 455 2.42 7.67 18.45
CA LEU A 455 2.37 7.08 19.78
C LEU A 455 3.12 5.75 19.79
N PHE A 456 2.86 4.87 18.81
CA PHE A 456 3.48 3.54 18.73
C PHE A 456 5.00 3.62 18.50
N ASN A 457 5.45 4.47 17.58
CA ASN A 457 6.89 4.68 17.38
C ASN A 457 7.55 5.29 18.63
N GLY A 458 6.89 6.24 19.30
CA GLY A 458 7.34 6.77 20.58
C GLY A 458 7.47 5.66 21.64
N MET A 459 6.46 4.80 21.78
CA MET A 459 6.47 3.66 22.72
C MET A 459 7.63 2.71 22.47
N ILE A 460 7.96 2.40 21.22
CA ILE A 460 9.12 1.55 20.90
C ILE A 460 10.41 2.19 21.40
N ILE A 461 10.65 3.46 21.09
CA ILE A 461 11.85 4.19 21.53
C ILE A 461 11.91 4.29 23.06
N GLY A 462 10.78 4.57 23.71
CA GLY A 462 10.68 4.59 25.17
C GLY A 462 10.99 3.25 25.82
N ALA A 463 10.46 2.16 25.25
CA ALA A 463 10.72 0.80 25.72
C ALA A 463 12.20 0.42 25.54
N ILE A 464 12.84 0.82 24.44
CA ILE A 464 14.29 0.63 24.23
C ILE A 464 15.09 1.41 25.28
N ALA A 465 14.74 2.67 25.53
CA ALA A 465 15.41 3.53 26.50
C ALA A 465 15.27 3.03 27.96
N ALA A 466 14.24 2.25 28.28
CA ALA A 466 14.07 1.63 29.60
C ALA A 466 15.01 0.46 29.88
N VAL A 467 15.58 -0.12 28.82
CA VAL A 467 16.30 -1.40 28.87
C VAL A 467 17.78 -1.21 28.54
N MET A 468 18.11 -0.25 27.68
CA MET A 468 19.50 0.09 27.35
C MET A 468 20.12 1.07 28.37
N PRO A 469 21.39 0.91 28.74
CA PRO A 469 22.15 1.95 29.42
C PRO A 469 22.14 3.27 28.63
N LEU A 470 22.14 4.40 29.34
CA LEU A 470 22.08 5.73 28.70
C LEU A 470 23.23 5.96 27.70
N LEU A 471 24.42 5.48 28.03
CA LEU A 471 25.59 5.60 27.15
C LEU A 471 25.43 4.76 25.88
N ASP A 472 24.89 3.55 26.00
CA ASP A 472 24.61 2.70 24.84
C ASP A 472 23.52 3.30 23.95
N LEU A 473 22.52 3.96 24.53
CA LEU A 473 21.51 4.70 23.79
C LEU A 473 22.12 5.89 23.04
N ALA A 474 23.00 6.64 23.72
CA ALA A 474 23.69 7.79 23.15
C ALA A 474 24.63 7.40 21.99
N ILE A 475 25.20 6.20 22.03
CA ILE A 475 26.10 5.70 21.00
C ILE A 475 25.34 5.03 19.86
N GLY A 476 24.37 4.18 20.21
CA GLY A 476 23.67 3.31 19.28
C GLY A 476 22.51 3.97 18.55
N ILE A 477 21.87 5.01 19.11
CA ILE A 477 20.66 5.63 18.54
C ILE A 477 20.86 7.11 18.24
N MET A 478 21.47 7.87 19.16
CA MET A 478 21.55 9.34 19.02
C MET A 478 22.17 9.84 17.70
N PRO A 479 23.23 9.22 17.11
CA PRO A 479 23.87 9.76 15.91
C PRO A 479 22.93 9.93 14.72
N HIS A 480 22.09 8.94 14.45
CA HIS A 480 21.08 9.00 13.38
C HIS A 480 19.72 9.49 13.90
N GLY A 481 19.37 9.15 15.14
CA GLY A 481 18.10 9.50 15.79
C GLY A 481 17.86 11.00 15.92
N ILE A 482 18.92 11.82 16.04
CA ILE A 482 18.79 13.29 16.05
C ILE A 482 18.28 13.87 14.73
N ILE A 483 18.41 13.12 13.62
CA ILE A 483 17.90 13.50 12.29
C ILE A 483 16.56 12.79 12.03
N GLU A 484 16.51 11.49 12.31
CA GLU A 484 15.34 10.66 12.04
C GLU A 484 14.11 11.09 12.83
N ILE A 485 14.25 11.28 14.16
CA ILE A 485 13.12 11.59 15.03
C ILE A 485 12.48 12.93 14.60
N PRO A 486 13.22 14.03 14.39
CA PRO A 486 12.63 15.26 13.84
C PRO A 486 11.97 15.07 12.46
N GLY A 487 12.58 14.28 11.57
CA GLY A 487 11.99 13.96 10.26
C GLY A 487 10.64 13.25 10.39
N PHE A 488 10.56 12.27 11.29
CA PHE A 488 9.33 11.56 11.60
C PHE A 488 8.28 12.46 12.27
N LEU A 489 8.69 13.34 13.20
CA LEU A 489 7.80 14.33 13.82
C LEU A 489 7.21 15.30 12.78
N LEU A 490 7.99 15.70 11.78
CA LEU A 490 7.48 16.49 10.64
C LEU A 490 6.47 15.70 9.81
N ALA A 491 6.68 14.38 9.62
CA ALA A 491 5.71 13.52 8.96
C ALA A 491 4.38 13.45 9.73
N THR A 492 4.44 13.24 11.05
CA THR A 492 3.27 13.27 11.94
C THR A 492 2.59 14.64 11.93
N ALA A 493 3.35 15.74 11.97
CA ALA A 493 2.82 17.09 11.88
C ALA A 493 2.05 17.32 10.57
N ALA A 494 2.55 16.79 9.46
CA ALA A 494 1.84 16.82 8.17
C ALA A 494 0.52 16.05 8.22
N GLY A 495 0.53 14.85 8.81
CA GLY A 495 -0.68 14.04 9.02
C GLY A 495 -1.72 14.73 9.89
N LEU A 496 -1.31 15.32 11.02
CA LEU A 496 -2.21 16.08 11.91
C LEU A 496 -2.79 17.31 11.20
N ARG A 497 -1.96 18.04 10.45
CA ARG A 497 -2.42 19.17 9.62
C ARG A 497 -3.42 18.70 8.57
N LEU A 498 -3.16 17.57 7.91
CA LEU A 498 -4.06 17.02 6.90
C LEU A 498 -5.42 16.67 7.53
N ALA A 499 -5.43 16.00 8.67
CA ALA A 499 -6.66 15.69 9.41
C ALA A 499 -7.48 16.95 9.71
N TYR A 500 -6.84 17.99 10.25
CA TYR A 500 -7.50 19.28 10.45
C TYR A 500 -8.13 19.83 9.17
N LYS A 501 -7.37 19.81 8.07
CA LYS A 501 -7.83 20.31 6.77
C LYS A 501 -8.90 19.45 6.12
N MET A 502 -8.98 18.15 6.42
CA MET A 502 -10.12 17.33 6.00
C MET A 502 -11.41 17.79 6.69
N TYR A 503 -11.35 18.17 7.96
CA TYR A 503 -12.53 18.67 8.67
C TYR A 503 -12.91 20.11 8.28
N THR A 504 -11.94 21.02 8.16
CA THR A 504 -12.23 22.46 8.02
C THR A 504 -12.01 23.05 6.62
N GLY A 505 -11.42 22.30 5.70
CA GLY A 505 -10.93 22.84 4.42
C GLY A 505 -11.88 22.62 3.24
N GLU A 506 -11.92 23.61 2.34
CA GLU A 506 -12.72 23.57 1.10
C GLU A 506 -12.03 22.77 -0.02
N ASN A 507 -10.69 22.86 -0.15
CA ASN A 507 -9.92 22.12 -1.17
C ASN A 507 -9.12 20.96 -0.57
N ARG A 508 -9.85 19.89 -0.20
CA ARG A 508 -9.28 18.69 0.45
C ARG A 508 -8.29 17.94 -0.44
N ALA A 509 -8.54 17.86 -1.75
CA ALA A 509 -7.66 17.21 -2.72
C ALA A 509 -6.28 17.87 -2.78
N GLU A 510 -6.22 19.20 -2.76
CA GLU A 510 -4.97 19.93 -2.72
C GLU A 510 -4.19 19.67 -1.43
N GLU A 511 -4.85 19.61 -0.28
CA GLU A 511 -4.17 19.34 0.99
C GLU A 511 -3.60 17.91 1.06
N VAL A 512 -4.28 16.92 0.46
CA VAL A 512 -3.72 15.56 0.30
C VAL A 512 -2.46 15.56 -0.57
N LYS A 513 -2.45 16.31 -1.68
CA LYS A 513 -1.24 16.43 -2.51
C LYS A 513 -0.11 17.11 -1.75
N LYS A 514 -0.38 18.17 -0.99
CA LYS A 514 0.63 18.83 -0.14
C LYS A 514 1.21 17.86 0.90
N ALA A 515 0.38 17.04 1.53
CA ALA A 515 0.86 16.01 2.44
C ALA A 515 1.79 15.00 1.73
N ALA A 516 1.41 14.51 0.55
CA ALA A 516 2.26 13.65 -0.26
C ALA A 516 3.56 14.34 -0.72
N TYR A 517 3.54 15.65 -0.98
CA TYR A 517 4.75 16.43 -1.26
C TYR A 517 5.65 16.54 -0.03
N VAL A 518 5.12 16.71 1.17
CA VAL A 518 5.93 16.66 2.40
C VAL A 518 6.66 15.32 2.50
N ALA A 519 6.02 14.18 2.20
CA ALA A 519 6.69 12.88 2.16
C ALA A 519 7.91 12.88 1.22
N LEU A 520 7.78 13.47 0.02
CA LEU A 520 8.93 13.61 -0.90
C LEU A 520 10.01 14.54 -0.33
N GLY A 521 9.61 15.64 0.31
CA GLY A 521 10.54 16.57 0.95
C GLY A 521 11.37 15.93 2.08
N LEU A 522 10.86 14.88 2.72
CA LEU A 522 11.55 14.14 3.78
C LEU A 522 12.63 13.17 3.28
N ILE A 523 12.69 12.89 1.96
CA ILE A 523 13.68 11.96 1.37
C ILE A 523 15.13 12.26 1.81
N PRO A 524 15.64 13.51 1.74
CA PRO A 524 17.02 13.82 2.11
C PRO A 524 17.29 13.65 3.60
N ILE A 525 16.28 13.88 4.44
CA ILE A 525 16.39 13.73 5.90
C ILE A 525 16.59 12.25 6.25
N PHE A 526 15.70 11.38 5.75
CA PHE A 526 15.82 9.95 6.00
C PHE A 526 17.04 9.32 5.31
N ALA A 527 17.43 9.80 4.13
CA ALA A 527 18.67 9.36 3.49
C ALA A 527 19.89 9.74 4.33
N THR A 528 19.92 10.93 4.90
CA THR A 528 21.03 11.34 5.78
C THR A 528 21.06 10.51 7.07
N ALA A 529 19.91 10.29 7.71
CA ALA A 529 19.81 9.45 8.90
C ALA A 529 20.27 8.01 8.64
N ALA A 530 19.74 7.37 7.58
CA ALA A 530 20.11 6.01 7.21
C ALA A 530 21.60 5.90 6.83
N PHE A 531 22.20 6.93 6.24
CA PHE A 531 23.64 6.95 5.96
C PHE A 531 24.45 6.93 7.28
N ILE A 532 24.07 7.76 8.25
CA ILE A 532 24.70 7.77 9.56
C ILE A 532 24.49 6.42 10.26
N GLU A 533 23.32 5.82 10.15
CA GLU A 533 23.02 4.53 10.77
C GLU A 533 23.79 3.36 10.15
N ALA A 534 23.90 3.31 8.82
CA ALA A 534 24.54 2.20 8.12
C ALA A 534 26.07 2.30 8.09
N PHE A 535 26.63 3.52 8.05
CA PHE A 535 28.07 3.72 7.88
C PHE A 535 28.77 4.26 9.12
N VAL A 536 28.16 5.20 9.84
CA VAL A 536 28.84 5.93 10.93
C VAL A 536 28.61 5.25 12.29
N THR A 537 27.37 4.87 12.59
CA THR A 537 26.97 4.28 13.87
C THR A 537 27.74 2.99 14.18
N PRO A 538 27.95 2.04 13.23
CA PRO A 538 28.72 0.84 13.48
C PRO A 538 30.20 1.12 13.79
N LEU A 539 30.78 2.16 13.17
CA LEU A 539 32.16 2.59 13.46
C LEU A 539 32.28 3.15 14.89
N ILE A 540 31.34 3.99 15.31
CA ILE A 540 31.32 4.53 16.68
C ILE A 540 31.17 3.38 17.68
N ILE A 541 30.26 2.43 17.42
CA ILE A 541 30.04 1.26 18.28
C ILE A 541 31.31 0.40 18.36
N ASP A 542 31.99 0.12 17.23
CA ASP A 542 33.20 -0.69 17.22
C ASP A 542 34.35 -0.04 18.01
N ILE A 543 34.56 1.27 17.83
CA ILE A 543 35.56 2.03 18.61
C ILE A 543 35.24 1.98 20.11
N TYR A 544 33.98 2.19 20.47
CA TYR A 544 33.53 2.17 21.86
C TYR A 544 33.72 0.79 22.49
N LEU A 545 33.25 -0.28 21.85
CA LEU A 545 33.39 -1.64 22.37
C LEU A 545 34.84 -2.08 22.50
N LYS A 546 35.72 -1.69 21.56
CA LYS A 546 37.17 -1.95 21.65
C LYS A 546 37.83 -1.22 22.81
N SER A 547 37.37 -0.02 23.14
CA SER A 547 37.92 0.80 24.23
C SER A 547 37.61 0.25 25.62
N PHE A 548 36.63 -0.66 25.75
CA PHE A 548 36.27 -1.35 27.01
C PHE A 548 36.85 -2.77 27.11
N CYS A 549 37.45 -3.30 26.05
CA CYS A 549 38.16 -4.58 26.04
C CYS A 549 39.69 -4.45 26.24
N LEU A 550 40.18 -3.23 26.39
CA LEU A 550 41.52 -2.87 26.86
C LEU A 550 41.41 -2.39 28.31
#